data_AF-A0AAV0PZZ8-F1
#
_entry.id   AF-A0AAV0PZZ8-F1
#
_cell.length_a   1.000
_cell.length_b   1.000
_cell.length_c   1.000
_cell.angle_alpha   90.00
_cell.angle_beta   90.00
_cell.angle_gamma   90.00
#
_symmetry.space_group_name_H-M   'P 1'
#
loop_
_entity.id
_entity.type
_entity.pdbx_description
1 polymer ?
#
loop_
_entity_poly.entity_id
_entity_poly.type
_entity_poly.pdbx_seq_one_letter_code
_entity_poly.pdbx_strand_id
1 'polypeptide(L)'
;MLLFFLFSSWNPFSGGGGESAGRRSQFPPKSLTSKKFSHSAQTSATPRHPIDPLTVGEIHRVRSILSSYEPFLGQFPAIQSMTIDEPDKSRVLGWQSGDPLPPRKAFVIGLLDNQSHLVTIDLESGRVETHEISSGSGYPMLTMEDVAAAVDAAVSYPGLEVSAAARGLSVANLSCISPSPGWFGPEEEGKRLLKVLCYSKQGTPNFYMRPLEGLVMTVDVDRREVIKFSDTGRGIPIPGGANTDYRFHPGNDPPEMNPINPISMEQPQGPSFTVTDGHLVEWANWEFHLKADQRAGFIVSRVVVRDSETGDRRSVMYKGFPSELFVPYMDVDEAWYFKSYMDAGEFGMGATAMPLVPLNDCPRNAHYMDGVFVSADGRPFIQPNMICLFERYAGDSAWRHTELTVSAGGEKVRNR
;
A
#
# COMPACT_ATOMS: atom_id res chain seq x y z
N MET A 1 16.56 21.94 6.03
CA MET A 1 16.45 20.74 5.16
C MET A 1 15.54 19.78 5.89
N LEU A 2 14.57 19.17 5.21
CA LEU A 2 13.60 18.26 5.83
C LEU A 2 13.72 16.90 5.15
N LEU A 3 13.65 15.84 5.96
CA LEU A 3 13.58 14.48 5.49
C LEU A 3 12.11 14.15 5.19
N PHE A 4 11.82 13.77 3.96
CA PHE A 4 10.48 13.38 3.55
C PHE A 4 10.45 11.92 3.14
N PHE A 5 9.31 11.30 3.40
CA PHE A 5 8.95 10.01 2.87
C PHE A 5 7.64 10.16 2.11
N LEU A 6 7.65 9.72 0.86
CA LEU A 6 6.42 9.58 0.09
C LEU A 6 6.00 8.12 0.07
N PHE A 7 4.70 7.94 0.16
CA PHE A 7 4.03 6.67 0.02
C PHE A 7 2.83 6.87 -0.89
N SER A 8 2.71 6.04 -1.92
CA SER A 8 1.57 6.06 -2.84
C SER A 8 0.66 4.87 -2.51
N SER A 9 -0.41 5.12 -1.74
CA SER A 9 -1.54 4.20 -1.66
C SER A 9 -2.54 4.54 -2.76
N TRP A 10 -2.96 3.55 -3.55
CA TRP A 10 -4.00 3.75 -4.55
C TRP A 10 -5.14 2.73 -4.45
N ASN A 11 -6.29 3.16 -4.98
CA ASN A 11 -7.59 2.51 -5.06
C ASN A 11 -7.48 1.09 -5.69
N PRO A 12 -7.96 0.00 -5.06
CA PRO A 12 -7.66 -1.40 -5.43
C PRO A 12 -8.23 -1.91 -6.77
N PHE A 13 -8.53 -1.05 -7.74
CA PHE A 13 -9.47 -1.37 -8.82
C PHE A 13 -9.02 -1.14 -10.26
N SER A 14 -7.73 -0.91 -10.55
CA SER A 14 -7.25 -1.07 -11.94
C SER A 14 -6.84 -2.52 -12.19
N GLY A 15 -7.69 -3.27 -12.89
CA GLY A 15 -7.28 -4.53 -13.50
C GLY A 15 -6.11 -4.31 -14.47
N GLY A 16 -4.99 -4.98 -14.20
CA GLY A 16 -3.84 -5.03 -15.10
C GLY A 16 -4.16 -5.86 -16.34
N GLY A 17 -4.74 -5.22 -17.36
CA GLY A 17 -4.83 -5.78 -18.71
C GLY A 17 -3.49 -5.65 -19.43
N GLY A 18 -2.66 -6.68 -19.36
CA GLY A 18 -1.47 -6.80 -20.20
C GLY A 18 -1.86 -7.20 -21.62
N GLU A 19 -1.74 -6.29 -22.58
CA GLU A 19 -1.68 -6.64 -24.00
C GLU A 19 -0.33 -6.23 -24.58
N SER A 20 0.48 -7.25 -24.86
CA SER A 20 1.64 -7.18 -25.73
C SER A 20 1.18 -7.04 -27.18
N ALA A 21 1.34 -5.86 -27.78
CA ALA A 21 1.24 -5.68 -29.22
C ALA A 21 2.43 -4.87 -29.74
N GLY A 22 3.32 -5.56 -30.46
CA GLY A 22 4.51 -4.96 -31.06
C GLY A 22 4.17 -4.01 -32.21
N ARG A 23 4.82 -2.85 -32.23
CA ARG A 23 5.17 -2.13 -33.46
C ARG A 23 6.51 -1.43 -33.27
N ARG A 24 7.44 -1.72 -34.20
CA ARG A 24 8.76 -1.10 -34.30
C ARG A 24 8.61 0.39 -34.61
N SER A 25 9.09 1.27 -33.73
CA SER A 25 9.47 2.64 -34.09
C SER A 25 11.00 2.75 -34.03
N GLN A 26 11.59 3.05 -35.19
CA GLN A 26 13.02 3.28 -35.36
C GLN A 26 13.41 4.66 -34.81
N PHE A 27 14.11 4.69 -33.68
CA PHE A 27 15.03 5.78 -33.31
C PHE A 27 16.27 5.15 -32.65
N PRO A 28 17.48 5.71 -32.87
CA PRO A 28 18.74 5.04 -32.56
C PRO A 28 19.02 5.01 -31.05
N PRO A 29 19.65 3.95 -30.52
CA PRO A 29 19.84 3.79 -29.08
C PRO A 29 21.01 4.67 -28.63
N LYS A 30 20.73 5.76 -27.91
CA LYS A 30 21.73 6.32 -27.00
C LYS A 30 21.68 5.52 -25.71
N SER A 31 22.76 4.78 -25.50
CA SER A 31 23.15 4.05 -24.29
C SER A 31 22.89 4.87 -23.01
N LEU A 32 21.70 4.71 -22.43
CA LEU A 32 21.48 4.80 -20.99
C LEU A 32 21.50 3.37 -20.51
N THR A 33 22.63 2.95 -19.95
CA THR A 33 22.74 1.72 -19.19
C THR A 33 21.74 1.78 -18.05
N SER A 34 20.56 1.18 -18.25
CA SER A 34 19.67 0.85 -17.14
C SER A 34 20.44 -0.11 -16.26
N LYS A 35 21.04 0.37 -15.18
CA LYS A 35 21.43 -0.49 -14.08
C LYS A 35 20.15 -1.22 -13.68
N LYS A 36 20.07 -2.51 -14.01
CA LYS A 36 19.08 -3.41 -13.42
C LYS A 36 19.27 -3.26 -11.92
N PHE A 37 18.35 -2.58 -11.23
CA PHE A 37 18.30 -2.61 -9.78
C PHE A 37 18.13 -4.07 -9.41
N SER A 38 19.16 -4.68 -8.82
CA SER A 38 19.11 -6.10 -8.47
C SER A 38 18.11 -6.28 -7.34
N HIS A 39 16.89 -6.71 -7.68
CA HIS A 39 15.87 -7.13 -6.71
C HIS A 39 16.30 -8.41 -5.94
N SER A 40 17.50 -8.95 -6.22
CA SER A 40 18.04 -10.15 -5.58
C SER A 40 18.53 -9.95 -4.14
N ALA A 41 18.53 -8.72 -3.61
CA ALA A 41 19.01 -8.46 -2.25
C ALA A 41 18.02 -8.93 -1.16
N GLN A 42 16.71 -9.01 -1.46
CA GLN A 42 15.68 -9.32 -0.46
C GLN A 42 15.39 -10.81 -0.28
N THR A 43 15.71 -11.67 -1.24
CA THR A 43 15.51 -13.13 -1.13
C THR A 43 16.45 -13.81 -0.13
N SER A 44 17.51 -13.10 0.30
CA SER A 44 18.56 -13.59 1.22
C SER A 44 18.73 -12.70 2.46
N ALA A 45 17.86 -11.72 2.70
CA ALA A 45 18.04 -10.76 3.79
C ALA A 45 18.02 -11.51 5.14
N THR A 46 19.08 -11.34 5.94
CA THR A 46 19.12 -11.76 7.34
C THR A 46 18.63 -10.58 8.18
N PRO A 47 17.65 -10.75 9.08
CA PRO A 47 17.22 -9.66 9.96
C PRO A 47 18.40 -9.18 10.81
N ARG A 48 18.50 -7.87 11.02
CA ARG A 48 19.59 -7.22 11.76
C ARG A 48 19.11 -6.47 12.99
N HIS A 49 17.80 -6.20 13.06
CA HIS A 49 17.17 -5.49 14.17
C HIS A 49 15.91 -6.22 14.67
N PRO A 50 15.58 -6.17 15.98
CA PRO A 50 14.44 -6.89 16.56
C PRO A 50 13.08 -6.65 15.90
N ILE A 51 12.86 -5.45 15.34
CA ILE A 51 11.60 -5.04 14.71
C ILE A 51 11.69 -4.94 13.18
N ASP A 52 12.75 -5.49 12.56
CA ASP A 52 12.81 -5.65 11.11
C ASP A 52 11.60 -6.46 10.61
N PRO A 53 11.04 -6.12 9.44
CA PRO A 53 9.96 -6.89 8.83
C PRO A 53 10.37 -8.35 8.61
N LEU A 54 9.39 -9.23 8.42
CA LEU A 54 9.67 -10.61 8.06
C LEU A 54 10.40 -10.66 6.71
N THR A 55 11.44 -11.49 6.63
CA THR A 55 12.15 -11.69 5.37
C THR A 55 11.42 -12.70 4.48
N VAL A 56 11.77 -12.75 3.19
CA VAL A 56 11.23 -13.76 2.26
C VAL A 56 11.42 -15.18 2.79
N GLY A 57 12.60 -15.47 3.36
CA GLY A 57 12.91 -16.77 3.95
C GLY A 57 12.07 -17.06 5.20
N GLU A 58 11.83 -16.06 6.04
CA GLU A 58 10.96 -16.18 7.21
C GLU A 58 9.51 -16.45 6.80
N ILE A 59 8.97 -15.73 5.81
CA ILE A 59 7.60 -15.96 5.28
C ILE A 59 7.46 -17.39 4.73
N HIS A 60 8.43 -17.87 3.95
CA HIS A 60 8.43 -19.26 3.48
C HIS A 60 8.47 -20.27 4.64
N ARG A 61 9.23 -19.98 5.69
CA ARG A 61 9.29 -20.84 6.88
C ARG A 61 7.96 -20.87 7.62
N VAL A 62 7.32 -19.71 7.82
CA VAL A 62 5.97 -19.62 8.40
C VAL A 62 4.97 -20.45 7.59
N ARG A 63 4.96 -20.27 6.26
CA ARG A 63 4.10 -21.04 5.36
C ARG A 63 4.32 -22.55 5.50
N SER A 64 5.56 -23.00 5.61
CA SER A 64 5.89 -24.43 5.79
C SER A 64 5.38 -24.96 7.13
N ILE A 65 5.51 -24.18 8.20
CA ILE A 65 5.01 -24.55 9.53
C ILE A 65 3.48 -24.67 9.49
N LEU A 66 2.79 -23.67 8.95
CA LEU A 66 1.33 -23.68 8.79
C LEU A 66 0.84 -24.85 7.93
N SER A 67 1.57 -25.20 6.85
CA SER A 67 1.19 -26.32 5.96
C SER A 67 1.28 -27.70 6.63
N SER A 68 1.99 -27.79 7.77
CA SER A 68 2.13 -29.03 8.54
C SER A 68 1.45 -28.95 9.92
N TYR A 69 0.77 -27.84 10.19
CA TYR A 69 0.09 -27.61 11.46
C TYR A 69 -1.25 -28.35 11.45
N GLU A 70 -1.49 -29.18 12.48
CA GLU A 70 -2.61 -30.12 12.53
C GLU A 70 -3.98 -29.50 12.18
N PRO A 71 -4.36 -28.32 12.74
CA PRO A 71 -5.62 -27.65 12.39
C PRO A 71 -5.77 -27.26 10.91
N PHE A 72 -4.69 -27.20 10.14
CA PHE A 72 -4.67 -26.77 8.73
C PHE A 72 -4.25 -27.88 7.76
N LEU A 73 -4.11 -29.13 8.21
CA LEU A 73 -3.71 -30.25 7.34
C LEU A 73 -4.75 -30.59 6.26
N GLY A 74 -6.03 -30.38 6.55
CA GLY A 74 -7.13 -30.63 5.59
C GLY A 74 -7.26 -29.53 4.53
N GLN A 75 -7.03 -28.28 4.94
CA GLN A 75 -7.14 -27.11 4.08
C GLN A 75 -6.26 -25.98 4.61
N PHE A 76 -5.46 -25.40 3.72
CA PHE A 76 -4.61 -24.26 4.06
C PHE A 76 -5.48 -22.99 4.20
N PRO A 77 -5.36 -22.23 5.30
CA PRO A 77 -6.13 -21.00 5.50
C PRO A 77 -5.70 -19.94 4.48
N ALA A 78 -6.65 -19.12 4.01
CA ALA A 78 -6.32 -17.94 3.23
C ALA A 78 -5.64 -16.92 4.15
N ILE A 79 -4.37 -16.60 3.87
CA ILE A 79 -3.59 -15.68 4.70
C ILE A 79 -3.98 -14.25 4.38
N GLN A 80 -4.57 -13.56 5.34
CA GLN A 80 -5.02 -12.17 5.22
C GLN A 80 -3.93 -11.20 5.66
N SER A 81 -3.07 -11.59 6.60
CA SER A 81 -1.84 -10.87 6.92
C SER A 81 -0.81 -11.76 7.60
N MET A 82 0.48 -11.42 7.44
CA MET A 82 1.61 -12.05 8.12
C MET A 82 2.66 -10.99 8.42
N THR A 83 2.89 -10.71 9.70
CA THR A 83 3.82 -9.67 10.16
C THR A 83 4.73 -10.19 11.25
N ILE A 84 5.78 -9.44 11.56
CA ILE A 84 6.59 -9.70 12.75
C ILE A 84 5.72 -9.43 13.99
N ASP A 85 5.65 -10.41 14.89
CA ASP A 85 5.16 -10.20 16.25
C ASP A 85 6.28 -9.48 17.03
N GLU A 86 6.15 -8.16 17.14
CA GLU A 86 7.21 -7.32 17.69
C GLU A 86 7.50 -7.69 19.14
N PRO A 87 8.77 -7.85 19.53
CA PRO A 87 9.11 -8.09 20.93
C PRO A 87 8.61 -6.97 21.84
N ASP A 88 8.46 -7.28 23.14
CA ASP A 88 8.10 -6.29 24.15
C ASP A 88 8.93 -5.01 24.00
N LYS A 89 8.25 -3.86 24.11
CA LYS A 89 8.87 -2.54 23.98
C LYS A 89 10.14 -2.39 24.84
N SER A 90 10.14 -2.93 26.05
CA SER A 90 11.31 -2.90 26.94
C SER A 90 12.51 -3.68 26.39
N ARG A 91 12.28 -4.84 25.75
CA ARG A 91 13.33 -5.62 25.08
C ARG A 91 13.89 -4.88 23.88
N VAL A 92 13.04 -4.26 23.06
CA VAL A 92 13.47 -3.47 21.89
C VAL A 92 14.28 -2.24 22.32
N LEU A 93 13.85 -1.55 23.39
CA LEU A 93 14.55 -0.39 23.92
C LEU A 93 15.90 -0.75 24.57
N GLY A 94 15.99 -1.93 25.20
CA GLY A 94 17.21 -2.44 25.82
C GLY A 94 18.22 -3.01 24.83
N TRP A 95 17.79 -3.41 23.63
CA TRP A 95 18.64 -4.01 22.60
C TRP A 95 19.57 -2.98 21.92
N GLN A 96 20.82 -3.37 21.73
CA GLN A 96 21.86 -2.61 21.03
C GLN A 96 22.43 -3.41 19.85
N SER A 97 22.98 -2.71 18.86
CA SER A 97 23.64 -3.36 17.73
C SER A 97 24.80 -4.22 18.24
N GLY A 98 24.82 -5.49 17.82
CA GLY A 98 25.75 -6.52 18.30
C GLY A 98 25.15 -7.48 19.33
N ASP A 99 24.05 -7.10 20.00
CA ASP A 99 23.31 -8.03 20.85
C ASP A 99 22.63 -9.12 20.00
N PRO A 100 22.53 -10.37 20.50
CA PRO A 100 21.69 -11.38 19.88
C PRO A 100 20.26 -10.87 19.68
N LEU A 101 19.66 -11.21 18.53
CA LEU A 101 18.26 -10.89 18.31
C LEU A 101 17.39 -11.65 19.33
N PRO A 102 16.34 -11.01 19.88
CA PRO A 102 15.32 -11.76 20.61
C PRO A 102 14.65 -12.78 19.67
N PRO A 103 13.99 -13.82 20.22
CA PRO A 103 13.24 -14.78 19.42
C PRO A 103 12.31 -14.06 18.43
N ARG A 104 12.49 -14.33 17.14
CA ARG A 104 11.66 -13.74 16.10
C ARG A 104 10.41 -14.58 15.94
N LYS A 105 9.27 -13.92 16.09
CA LYS A 105 7.95 -14.53 16.02
C LYS A 105 7.15 -13.90 14.89
N ALA A 106 6.38 -14.68 14.17
CA ALA A 106 5.45 -14.18 13.17
C ALA A 106 4.02 -14.22 13.72
N PHE A 107 3.27 -13.14 13.53
CA PHE A 107 1.83 -13.11 13.77
C PHE A 107 1.10 -13.26 12.44
N VAL A 108 0.19 -14.23 12.37
CA VAL A 108 -0.55 -14.58 11.16
C VAL A 108 -2.04 -14.42 11.44
N ILE A 109 -2.73 -13.71 10.56
CA ILE A 109 -4.19 -13.73 10.48
C ILE A 109 -4.56 -14.55 9.26
N GLY A 110 -5.11 -15.74 9.48
CA GLY A 110 -5.62 -16.62 8.44
C GLY A 110 -7.15 -16.72 8.51
N LEU A 111 -7.79 -16.99 7.39
CA LEU A 111 -9.22 -17.27 7.32
C LEU A 111 -9.45 -18.68 6.79
N LEU A 112 -10.24 -19.46 7.53
CA LEU A 112 -10.66 -20.81 7.16
C LEU A 112 -12.06 -21.06 7.72
N ASP A 113 -12.95 -21.69 6.95
CA ASP A 113 -14.31 -22.03 7.37
C ASP A 113 -15.11 -20.85 7.98
N ASN A 114 -14.95 -19.65 7.40
CA ASN A 114 -15.56 -18.38 7.87
C ASN A 114 -15.11 -17.98 9.30
N GLN A 115 -14.00 -18.54 9.79
CA GLN A 115 -13.38 -18.23 11.07
C GLN A 115 -12.03 -17.56 10.87
N SER A 116 -11.75 -16.54 11.68
CA SER A 116 -10.45 -15.86 11.67
C SER A 116 -9.52 -16.53 12.68
N HIS A 117 -8.45 -17.14 12.19
CA HIS A 117 -7.41 -17.79 12.96
C HIS A 117 -6.26 -16.80 13.21
N LEU A 118 -5.98 -16.53 14.47
CA LEU A 118 -4.87 -15.71 14.95
C LEU A 118 -3.77 -16.65 15.45
N VAL A 119 -2.63 -16.67 14.76
CA VAL A 119 -1.58 -17.65 15.02
C VAL A 119 -0.24 -16.95 15.22
N THR A 120 0.40 -17.16 16.37
CA THR A 120 1.78 -16.74 16.61
C THR A 120 2.73 -17.93 16.42
N ILE A 121 3.76 -17.75 15.61
CA ILE A 121 4.75 -18.78 15.26
C ILE A 121 6.13 -18.33 15.65
N ASP A 122 6.81 -19.11 16.47
CA ASP A 122 8.22 -18.92 16.78
C ASP A 122 9.09 -19.48 15.65
N LEU A 123 9.85 -18.61 15.00
CA LEU A 123 10.62 -18.94 13.80
C LEU A 123 11.89 -19.74 14.12
N GLU A 124 12.42 -19.64 15.33
CA GLU A 124 13.63 -20.36 15.72
C GLU A 124 13.32 -21.83 15.97
N SER A 125 12.36 -22.09 16.86
CA SER A 125 11.87 -23.43 17.20
C SER A 125 11.02 -24.06 16.10
N GLY A 126 10.45 -23.25 15.20
CA GLY A 126 9.57 -23.70 14.13
C GLY A 126 8.22 -24.22 14.61
N ARG A 127 7.69 -23.65 15.70
CA ARG A 127 6.46 -24.12 16.36
C ARG A 127 5.41 -23.02 16.44
N VAL A 128 4.15 -23.42 16.37
CA VAL A 128 3.02 -22.57 16.74
C VAL A 128 3.03 -22.41 18.26
N GLU A 129 3.09 -21.17 18.74
CA GLU A 129 3.09 -20.82 20.15
C GLU A 129 1.67 -20.56 20.65
N THR A 130 0.90 -19.79 19.89
CA THR A 130 -0.52 -19.53 20.17
C THR A 130 -1.34 -19.73 18.90
N HIS A 131 -2.55 -20.23 19.09
CA HIS A 131 -3.56 -20.32 18.05
C HIS A 131 -4.91 -20.04 18.68
N GLU A 132 -5.51 -18.93 18.28
CA GLU A 132 -6.80 -18.47 18.77
C GLU A 132 -7.75 -18.31 17.58
N ILE A 133 -9.01 -18.67 17.76
CA ILE A 133 -10.07 -18.35 16.80
C ILE A 133 -10.76 -17.09 17.31
N SER A 134 -10.76 -16.03 16.50
CA SER A 134 -11.39 -14.77 16.87
C SER A 134 -12.89 -14.98 17.10
N SER A 135 -13.36 -14.55 18.28
CA SER A 135 -14.79 -14.46 18.60
C SER A 135 -15.38 -13.08 18.29
N GLY A 136 -14.58 -12.16 17.75
CA GLY A 136 -15.00 -10.81 17.44
C GLY A 136 -15.91 -10.75 16.21
N SER A 137 -16.77 -9.73 16.16
CA SER A 137 -17.52 -9.39 14.95
C SER A 137 -16.60 -8.83 13.87
N GLY A 138 -16.97 -9.03 12.61
CA GLY A 138 -16.23 -8.53 11.44
C GLY A 138 -15.22 -9.54 10.90
N TYR A 139 -14.50 -9.10 9.88
CA TYR A 139 -13.57 -9.94 9.12
C TYR A 139 -12.20 -9.29 9.01
N PRO A 140 -11.13 -10.06 8.75
CA PRO A 140 -9.82 -9.50 8.44
C PRO A 140 -9.88 -8.64 7.16
N MET A 141 -8.76 -7.96 6.88
CA MET A 141 -8.49 -7.38 5.55
C MET A 141 -8.85 -8.37 4.45
N LEU A 142 -9.28 -7.85 3.30
CA LEU A 142 -9.49 -8.62 2.08
C LEU A 142 -8.14 -8.85 1.38
N THR A 143 -7.96 -10.03 0.78
CA THR A 143 -6.84 -10.20 -0.17
C THR A 143 -7.19 -9.69 -1.56
N MET A 144 -6.18 -9.53 -2.42
CA MET A 144 -6.42 -9.22 -3.83
C MET A 144 -7.16 -10.35 -4.55
N GLU A 145 -6.98 -11.60 -4.11
CA GLU A 145 -7.74 -12.76 -4.59
C GLU A 145 -9.21 -12.71 -4.17
N ASP A 146 -9.53 -12.24 -2.97
CA ASP A 146 -10.91 -12.01 -2.52
C ASP A 146 -11.60 -10.96 -3.43
N VAL A 147 -10.93 -9.84 -3.68
CA VAL A 147 -11.42 -8.76 -4.57
C VAL A 147 -11.60 -9.26 -6.00
N ALA A 148 -10.62 -10.00 -6.54
CA ALA A 148 -10.69 -10.57 -7.88
C ALA A 148 -11.83 -11.60 -8.00
N ALA A 149 -12.00 -12.48 -7.01
CA ALA A 149 -13.07 -13.47 -6.99
C ALA A 149 -14.47 -12.81 -6.99
N ALA A 150 -14.63 -11.70 -6.26
CA ALA A 150 -15.87 -10.95 -6.25
C ALA A 150 -16.19 -10.33 -7.62
N VAL A 151 -15.17 -9.71 -8.26
CA VAL A 151 -15.31 -9.14 -9.60
C VAL A 151 -15.62 -10.24 -10.64
N ASP A 152 -14.92 -11.37 -10.59
CA ASP A 152 -15.13 -12.50 -11.52
C ASP A 152 -16.54 -13.08 -11.40
N ALA A 153 -17.06 -13.25 -10.18
CA ALA A 153 -18.42 -13.71 -9.93
C ALA A 153 -19.46 -12.74 -10.49
N ALA A 154 -19.25 -11.43 -10.31
CA ALA A 154 -20.12 -10.38 -10.83
C ALA A 154 -20.09 -10.28 -12.36
N VAL A 155 -18.90 -10.35 -12.97
CA VAL A 155 -18.73 -10.31 -14.43
C VAL A 155 -19.35 -11.54 -15.11
N SER A 156 -19.33 -12.68 -14.43
CA SER A 156 -19.93 -13.93 -14.91
C SER A 156 -21.44 -14.02 -14.67
N TYR A 157 -22.04 -13.06 -13.96
CA TYR A 157 -23.47 -13.08 -13.63
C TYR A 157 -24.34 -12.72 -14.85
N PRO A 158 -25.28 -13.59 -15.27
CA PRO A 158 -26.08 -13.34 -16.49
C PRO A 158 -26.89 -12.04 -16.47
N GLY A 159 -27.29 -11.56 -15.28
CA GLY A 159 -28.00 -10.28 -15.16
C GLY A 159 -27.17 -9.08 -15.59
N LEU A 160 -25.84 -9.15 -15.49
CA LEU A 160 -24.94 -8.09 -15.93
C LEU A 160 -24.97 -7.92 -17.45
N GLU A 161 -25.03 -9.02 -18.21
CA GLU A 161 -25.10 -8.97 -19.67
C GLU A 161 -26.37 -8.27 -20.14
N VAL A 162 -27.52 -8.63 -19.56
CA VAL A 162 -28.82 -7.98 -19.85
C VAL A 162 -28.78 -6.48 -19.51
N SER A 163 -28.19 -6.15 -18.36
CA SER A 163 -28.06 -4.78 -17.87
C SER A 163 -27.13 -3.91 -18.72
N ALA A 164 -26.01 -4.47 -19.17
CA ALA A 164 -25.06 -3.83 -20.07
C ALA A 164 -25.67 -3.62 -21.46
N ALA A 165 -26.34 -4.64 -22.02
CA ALA A 165 -27.00 -4.55 -23.32
C ALA A 165 -28.11 -3.50 -23.34
N ALA A 166 -28.90 -3.39 -22.27
CA ALA A 166 -29.91 -2.34 -22.10
C ALA A 166 -29.32 -0.92 -22.11
N ARG A 167 -28.02 -0.78 -21.76
CA ARG A 167 -27.26 0.47 -21.79
C ARG A 167 -26.41 0.63 -23.07
N GLY A 168 -26.59 -0.25 -24.06
CA GLY A 168 -25.83 -0.20 -25.32
C GLY A 168 -24.36 -0.61 -25.18
N LEU A 169 -24.00 -1.36 -24.14
CA LEU A 169 -22.64 -1.83 -23.87
C LEU A 169 -22.58 -3.37 -23.92
N SER A 170 -21.38 -3.90 -24.13
CA SER A 170 -21.06 -5.29 -23.85
C SER A 170 -20.24 -5.40 -22.56
N VAL A 171 -20.30 -6.55 -21.88
CA VAL A 171 -19.52 -6.81 -20.65
C VAL A 171 -18.02 -6.65 -20.88
N ALA A 172 -17.52 -6.98 -22.07
CA ALA A 172 -16.11 -6.78 -22.44
C ALA A 172 -15.65 -5.30 -22.36
N ASN A 173 -16.58 -4.35 -22.49
CA ASN A 173 -16.33 -2.91 -22.36
C ASN A 173 -16.52 -2.39 -20.92
N LEU A 174 -16.68 -3.28 -19.94
CA LEU A 174 -16.78 -2.91 -18.54
C LEU A 174 -15.43 -3.07 -17.82
N SER A 175 -15.24 -2.22 -16.82
CA SER A 175 -14.32 -2.40 -15.71
C SER A 175 -15.17 -2.36 -14.44
N CYS A 176 -15.06 -3.38 -13.59
CA CYS A 176 -15.80 -3.41 -12.33
C CYS A 176 -14.84 -3.32 -11.15
N ILE A 177 -15.33 -2.69 -10.08
CA ILE A 177 -14.62 -2.44 -8.85
C ILE A 177 -15.44 -3.02 -7.69
N SER A 178 -14.79 -3.30 -6.57
CA SER A 178 -15.40 -4.02 -5.45
C SER A 178 -15.25 -3.30 -4.10
N PRO A 179 -16.00 -2.21 -3.83
CA PRO A 179 -16.08 -1.60 -2.51
C PRO A 179 -16.47 -2.57 -1.39
N SER A 180 -15.96 -2.27 -0.19
CA SER A 180 -16.41 -2.90 1.03
C SER A 180 -17.90 -2.60 1.28
N PRO A 181 -18.65 -3.55 1.87
CA PRO A 181 -20.10 -3.42 2.03
C PRO A 181 -20.50 -2.63 3.28
N GLY A 182 -19.56 -2.34 4.20
CA GLY A 182 -19.88 -1.83 5.54
C GLY A 182 -20.76 -2.79 6.35
N TRP A 183 -21.47 -2.26 7.35
CA TRP A 183 -22.47 -2.99 8.12
C TRP A 183 -23.73 -2.14 8.27
N PHE A 184 -24.87 -2.66 7.80
CA PHE A 184 -26.15 -1.94 7.73
C PHE A 184 -27.33 -2.71 8.34
N GLY A 185 -27.04 -3.70 9.19
CA GLY A 185 -28.04 -4.49 9.90
C GLY A 185 -27.72 -5.98 9.92
N PRO A 186 -28.56 -6.78 10.61
CA PRO A 186 -28.28 -8.19 10.89
C PRO A 186 -28.49 -9.13 9.70
N GLU A 187 -29.14 -8.70 8.61
CA GLU A 187 -29.46 -9.57 7.47
C GLU A 187 -28.22 -10.07 6.69
N GLU A 188 -27.18 -9.25 6.68
CA GLU A 188 -25.88 -9.52 6.04
C GLU A 188 -24.83 -10.04 7.04
N GLU A 189 -25.17 -10.14 8.32
CA GLU A 189 -24.24 -10.59 9.37
C GLU A 189 -23.85 -12.06 9.20
N GLY A 190 -22.58 -12.37 9.47
CA GLY A 190 -22.01 -13.71 9.29
C GLY A 190 -21.67 -14.10 7.85
N LYS A 191 -21.76 -13.15 6.90
CA LYS A 191 -21.34 -13.34 5.51
C LYS A 191 -20.21 -12.39 5.14
N ARG A 192 -19.20 -12.89 4.40
CA ARG A 192 -18.15 -12.07 3.79
C ARG A 192 -18.64 -11.51 2.46
N LEU A 193 -19.16 -10.29 2.51
CA LEU A 193 -19.75 -9.65 1.34
C LEU A 193 -18.82 -8.61 0.71
N LEU A 194 -18.99 -8.43 -0.58
CA LEU A 194 -18.41 -7.34 -1.35
C LEU A 194 -19.48 -6.73 -2.26
N LYS A 195 -19.49 -5.40 -2.39
CA LYS A 195 -20.35 -4.72 -3.37
C LYS A 195 -19.55 -4.56 -4.65
N VAL A 196 -20.13 -4.88 -5.80
CA VAL A 196 -19.48 -4.71 -7.11
C VAL A 196 -20.23 -3.67 -7.92
N LEU A 197 -19.46 -2.67 -8.40
CA LEU A 197 -19.92 -1.56 -9.23
C LEU A 197 -19.17 -1.60 -10.55
N CYS A 198 -19.86 -1.32 -11.66
CA CYS A 198 -19.26 -1.40 -12.99
C CYS A 198 -19.25 -0.03 -13.68
N TYR A 199 -18.25 0.14 -14.54
CA TYR A 199 -17.96 1.35 -15.27
C TYR A 199 -17.68 1.01 -16.73
N SER A 200 -18.01 1.91 -17.65
CA SER A 200 -17.62 1.76 -19.05
C SER A 200 -16.17 2.20 -19.24
N LYS A 201 -15.33 1.34 -19.83
CA LYS A 201 -13.98 1.72 -20.27
C LYS A 201 -13.92 2.12 -21.75
N GLN A 202 -15.07 2.23 -22.42
CA GLN A 202 -15.10 2.57 -23.83
C GLN A 202 -14.66 4.03 -24.03
N GLY A 203 -13.75 4.27 -24.97
CA GLY A 203 -13.34 5.63 -25.36
C GLY A 203 -12.51 6.40 -24.34
N THR A 204 -12.11 5.80 -23.21
CA THR A 204 -11.22 6.41 -22.21
C THR A 204 -10.59 5.37 -21.29
N PRO A 205 -9.32 5.53 -20.85
CA PRO A 205 -8.77 4.72 -19.77
C PRO A 205 -9.36 5.08 -18.40
N ASN A 206 -9.95 6.27 -18.24
CA ASN A 206 -10.49 6.77 -16.98
C ASN A 206 -11.93 6.29 -16.79
N PHE A 207 -12.09 4.99 -16.59
CA PHE A 207 -13.41 4.37 -16.45
C PHE A 207 -14.19 4.92 -15.25
N TYR A 208 -13.53 5.44 -14.20
CA TYR A 208 -14.20 6.08 -13.05
C TYR A 208 -15.14 7.24 -13.45
N MET A 209 -14.84 7.93 -14.57
CA MET A 209 -15.69 9.00 -15.10
C MET A 209 -16.92 8.50 -15.87
N ARG A 210 -17.09 7.18 -16.02
CA ARG A 210 -18.17 6.55 -16.79
C ARG A 210 -18.91 5.46 -15.99
N PRO A 211 -19.45 5.77 -14.79
CA PRO A 211 -20.16 4.78 -13.98
C PRO A 211 -21.44 4.29 -14.66
N LEU A 212 -21.79 3.02 -14.43
CA LEU A 212 -23.14 2.51 -14.66
C LEU A 212 -23.95 2.74 -13.39
N GLU A 213 -24.47 3.95 -13.22
CA GLU A 213 -25.23 4.32 -12.02
C GLU A 213 -26.50 3.46 -11.83
N GLY A 214 -26.86 3.28 -10.56
CA GLY A 214 -27.98 2.43 -10.12
C GLY A 214 -27.85 0.95 -10.49
N LEU A 215 -26.63 0.47 -10.80
CA LEU A 215 -26.29 -0.94 -10.93
C LEU A 215 -25.35 -1.37 -9.80
N VAL A 216 -25.81 -2.27 -8.94
CA VAL A 216 -25.06 -2.79 -7.80
C VAL A 216 -25.24 -4.29 -7.69
N MET A 217 -24.15 -5.02 -7.55
CA MET A 217 -24.16 -6.44 -7.22
C MET A 217 -23.60 -6.62 -5.80
N THR A 218 -24.22 -7.48 -4.99
CA THR A 218 -23.64 -7.95 -3.73
C THR A 218 -23.18 -9.38 -3.92
N VAL A 219 -21.90 -9.62 -3.68
CA VAL A 219 -21.24 -10.91 -3.86
C VAL A 219 -20.88 -11.47 -2.50
N ASP A 220 -21.22 -12.74 -2.26
CA ASP A 220 -20.64 -13.53 -1.19
C ASP A 220 -19.29 -14.07 -1.67
N VAL A 221 -18.21 -13.62 -1.06
CA VAL A 221 -16.84 -13.89 -1.51
C VAL A 221 -16.45 -15.34 -1.25
N ASP A 222 -16.92 -15.91 -0.15
CA ASP A 222 -16.61 -17.30 0.22
C ASP A 222 -17.33 -18.28 -0.72
N ARG A 223 -18.59 -17.98 -1.07
CA ARG A 223 -19.38 -18.78 -2.02
C ARG A 223 -19.05 -18.47 -3.48
N ARG A 224 -18.43 -17.31 -3.77
CA ARG A 224 -18.17 -16.77 -5.11
C ARG A 224 -19.45 -16.59 -5.93
N GLU A 225 -20.51 -16.10 -5.30
CA GLU A 225 -21.84 -16.01 -5.86
C GLU A 225 -22.42 -14.60 -5.70
N VAL A 226 -23.10 -14.08 -6.75
CA VAL A 226 -23.93 -12.88 -6.63
C VAL A 226 -25.20 -13.24 -5.86
N ILE A 227 -25.36 -12.68 -4.65
CA ILE A 227 -26.51 -12.94 -3.77
C ILE A 227 -27.59 -11.84 -3.87
N LYS A 228 -27.22 -10.65 -4.36
CA LYS A 228 -28.16 -9.55 -4.64
C LYS A 228 -27.75 -8.84 -5.92
N PHE A 229 -28.73 -8.58 -6.78
CA PHE A 229 -28.56 -7.79 -8.00
C PHE A 229 -29.59 -6.66 -8.01
N SER A 230 -29.13 -5.41 -7.96
CA SER A 230 -29.97 -4.21 -8.09
C SER A 230 -29.61 -3.47 -9.37
N ASP A 231 -30.62 -3.17 -10.20
CA ASP A 231 -30.47 -2.47 -11.47
C ASP A 231 -31.63 -1.48 -11.63
N THR A 232 -31.61 -0.45 -10.80
CA THR A 232 -32.63 0.60 -10.71
C THR A 232 -32.32 1.81 -11.59
N GLY A 233 -31.07 1.93 -12.07
CA GLY A 233 -30.56 3.09 -12.81
C GLY A 233 -30.52 2.95 -14.33
N ARG A 234 -31.30 2.06 -14.96
CA ARG A 234 -31.22 1.82 -16.43
C ARG A 234 -31.44 3.07 -17.28
N GLY A 235 -32.22 4.03 -16.79
CA GLY A 235 -32.50 5.30 -17.47
C GLY A 235 -31.43 6.37 -17.23
N ILE A 236 -30.46 6.14 -16.34
CA ILE A 236 -29.41 7.12 -16.04
C ILE A 236 -28.38 7.06 -17.17
N PRO A 237 -28.12 8.18 -17.86
CA PRO A 237 -27.17 8.20 -18.96
C PRO A 237 -25.74 7.94 -18.45
N ILE A 238 -24.99 7.11 -19.17
CA ILE A 238 -23.56 6.92 -18.91
C ILE A 238 -22.82 8.16 -19.44
N PRO A 239 -22.02 8.87 -18.63
CA PRO A 239 -21.26 10.02 -19.09
C PRO A 239 -20.36 9.67 -20.29
N GLY A 240 -20.09 10.66 -21.15
CA GLY A 240 -19.17 10.50 -22.29
C GLY A 240 -17.71 10.36 -21.84
N GLY A 241 -16.87 9.69 -22.65
CA GLY A 241 -15.44 9.51 -22.35
C GLY A 241 -14.54 10.65 -22.85
N ALA A 242 -15.06 11.58 -23.65
CA ALA A 242 -14.28 12.67 -24.21
C ALA A 242 -13.67 13.55 -23.10
N ASN A 243 -12.42 13.98 -23.28
CA ASN A 243 -11.69 14.84 -22.35
C ASN A 243 -11.51 14.26 -20.93
N THR A 244 -11.53 12.92 -20.78
CA THR A 244 -11.30 12.25 -19.49
C THR A 244 -9.99 11.45 -19.43
N ASP A 245 -9.27 11.28 -20.55
CA ASP A 245 -7.98 10.59 -20.60
C ASP A 245 -6.90 11.43 -19.91
N TYR A 246 -6.24 10.84 -18.91
CA TYR A 246 -5.17 11.47 -18.13
C TYR A 246 -3.76 11.07 -18.60
N ARG A 247 -3.66 10.18 -19.59
CA ARG A 247 -2.37 9.71 -20.09
C ARG A 247 -1.78 10.75 -21.04
N PHE A 248 -0.46 10.91 -20.94
CA PHE A 248 0.30 11.62 -21.94
C PHE A 248 0.36 10.80 -23.24
N HIS A 249 -0.19 11.32 -24.33
CA HIS A 249 -0.05 10.74 -25.67
C HIS A 249 0.83 11.65 -26.53
N PRO A 250 1.96 11.15 -27.07
CA PRO A 250 2.71 11.91 -28.05
C PRO A 250 1.85 12.05 -29.33
N GLY A 251 1.22 13.21 -29.51
CA GLY A 251 0.36 13.50 -30.67
C GLY A 251 -1.01 14.11 -30.36
N ASN A 252 -1.44 14.17 -29.09
CA ASN A 252 -2.50 15.12 -28.72
C ASN A 252 -1.95 16.54 -28.89
N ASP A 253 -2.79 17.49 -29.31
CA ASP A 253 -2.40 18.89 -29.36
C ASP A 253 -1.81 19.26 -28.00
N PRO A 254 -0.51 19.62 -27.94
CA PRO A 254 0.08 20.02 -26.68
C PRO A 254 -0.79 21.14 -26.13
N PRO A 255 -1.18 21.10 -24.85
CA PRO A 255 -1.95 22.18 -24.27
C PRO A 255 -1.21 23.49 -24.58
N GLU A 256 -1.94 24.54 -25.00
CA GLU A 256 -1.39 25.87 -25.27
C GLU A 256 -0.84 26.46 -23.97
N MET A 257 0.33 25.99 -23.58
CA MET A 257 1.03 26.35 -22.37
C MET A 257 2.46 26.70 -22.72
N ASN A 258 2.94 27.79 -22.13
CA ASN A 258 4.35 28.13 -22.20
C ASN A 258 5.16 27.01 -21.53
N PRO A 259 6.22 26.49 -22.16
CA PRO A 259 7.10 25.52 -21.53
C PRO A 259 7.64 26.07 -20.19
N ILE A 260 7.64 25.23 -19.17
CA ILE A 260 8.30 25.54 -17.90
C ILE A 260 9.79 25.20 -18.01
N ASN A 261 10.65 26.03 -17.42
CA ASN A 261 12.06 25.70 -17.31
C ASN A 261 12.24 24.50 -16.37
N PRO A 262 13.07 23.50 -16.72
CA PRO A 262 13.37 22.40 -15.83
C PRO A 262 13.95 22.89 -14.50
N ILE A 263 13.43 22.38 -13.38
CA ILE A 263 13.97 22.60 -12.04
C ILE A 263 14.70 21.32 -11.62
N SER A 264 15.93 21.47 -11.12
CA SER A 264 16.72 20.35 -10.60
C SER A 264 17.24 20.69 -9.21
N MET A 265 17.18 19.71 -8.30
CA MET A 265 17.84 19.77 -7.01
C MET A 265 19.15 19.01 -7.10
N GLU A 266 20.26 19.68 -6.78
CA GLU A 266 21.58 19.07 -6.77
C GLU A 266 22.07 18.87 -5.34
N GLN A 267 22.67 17.72 -5.07
CA GLN A 267 23.40 17.42 -3.85
C GLN A 267 24.81 16.97 -4.24
N PRO A 268 25.77 17.90 -4.42
CA PRO A 268 27.09 17.59 -4.97
C PRO A 268 27.89 16.54 -4.16
N GLN A 269 27.55 16.37 -2.88
CA GLN A 269 28.18 15.40 -1.97
C GLN A 269 27.30 14.16 -1.71
N GLY A 270 26.21 14.00 -2.45
CA GLY A 270 25.18 12.99 -2.18
C GLY A 270 24.24 13.38 -1.02
N PRO A 271 23.30 12.50 -0.67
CA PRO A 271 22.42 12.71 0.47
C PRO A 271 23.20 12.66 1.79
N SER A 272 22.74 13.42 2.79
CA SER A 272 23.33 13.47 4.14
C SER A 272 22.75 12.42 5.08
N PHE A 273 21.77 11.64 4.64
CA PHE A 273 21.28 10.49 5.39
C PHE A 273 22.01 9.21 5.00
N THR A 274 22.10 8.28 5.95
CA THR A 274 22.52 6.91 5.72
C THR A 274 21.36 5.97 6.03
N VAL A 275 21.27 4.86 5.29
CA VAL A 275 20.40 3.73 5.62
C VAL A 275 21.30 2.54 5.89
N THR A 276 21.38 2.13 7.14
CA THR A 276 22.18 0.99 7.59
C THR A 276 21.27 -0.20 7.89
N ASP A 277 21.78 -1.41 7.67
CA ASP A 277 21.05 -2.66 7.92
C ASP A 277 19.66 -2.73 7.25
N GLY A 278 19.49 -1.99 6.16
CA GLY A 278 18.26 -1.90 5.36
C GLY A 278 17.17 -1.00 5.93
N HIS A 279 17.11 -0.77 7.25
CA HIS A 279 15.96 -0.11 7.89
C HIS A 279 16.32 1.00 8.90
N LEU A 280 17.58 1.11 9.35
CA LEU A 280 17.99 2.13 10.30
C LEU A 280 18.44 3.39 9.55
N VAL A 281 17.70 4.47 9.72
CA VAL A 281 17.98 5.76 9.09
C VAL A 281 18.67 6.68 10.09
N GLU A 282 19.84 7.19 9.71
CA GLU A 282 20.50 8.29 10.42
C GLU A 282 20.54 9.51 9.51
N TRP A 283 20.06 10.65 10.00
CA TRP A 283 20.02 11.88 9.23
C TRP A 283 20.17 13.10 10.13
N ALA A 284 21.20 13.90 9.88
CA ALA A 284 21.57 15.02 10.75
C ALA A 284 21.69 14.57 12.22
N ASN A 285 20.79 15.02 13.09
CA ASN A 285 20.76 14.62 14.49
C ASN A 285 19.72 13.52 14.77
N TRP A 286 18.99 13.04 13.77
CA TRP A 286 17.92 12.06 13.93
C TRP A 286 18.39 10.65 13.63
N GLU A 287 17.85 9.71 14.39
CA GLU A 287 17.98 8.27 14.18
C GLU A 287 16.60 7.64 14.33
N PHE A 288 16.21 6.78 13.40
CA PHE A 288 14.94 6.03 13.49
C PHE A 288 14.96 4.78 12.63
N HIS A 289 14.12 3.81 12.97
CA HIS A 289 13.86 2.62 12.18
C HIS A 289 12.66 2.86 11.26
N LEU A 290 12.77 2.50 9.99
CA LEU A 290 11.72 2.65 8.99
C LEU A 290 11.49 1.30 8.31
N LYS A 291 10.24 0.84 8.26
CA LYS A 291 9.87 -0.37 7.53
C LYS A 291 8.54 -0.25 6.80
N ALA A 292 8.39 -1.06 5.77
CA ALA A 292 7.10 -1.33 5.15
C ALA A 292 6.23 -2.23 6.06
N ASP A 293 4.92 -2.07 5.97
CA ASP A 293 3.91 -2.86 6.67
C ASP A 293 2.70 -3.09 5.76
N GLN A 294 2.20 -4.33 5.69
CA GLN A 294 1.15 -4.70 4.74
C GLN A 294 -0.16 -3.96 5.00
N ARG A 295 -0.48 -3.66 6.27
CA ARG A 295 -1.69 -2.96 6.68
C ARG A 295 -1.49 -1.45 6.68
N ALA A 296 -0.47 -0.97 7.38
CA ALA A 296 -0.24 0.46 7.65
C ALA A 296 0.51 1.18 6.52
N GLY A 297 1.02 0.46 5.52
CA GLY A 297 1.90 1.01 4.49
C GLY A 297 3.34 1.10 5.00
N PHE A 298 3.62 2.04 5.90
CA PHE A 298 4.93 2.16 6.52
C PHE A 298 4.83 2.46 8.01
N ILE A 299 5.88 2.12 8.73
CA ILE A 299 6.01 2.35 10.18
C ILE A 299 7.35 3.01 10.45
N VAL A 300 7.32 4.12 11.18
CA VAL A 300 8.52 4.77 11.75
C VAL A 300 8.59 4.43 13.23
N SER A 301 9.72 3.89 13.68
CA SER A 301 9.93 3.44 15.05
C SER A 301 11.24 3.95 15.63
N ARG A 302 11.36 3.93 16.97
CA ARG A 302 12.55 4.35 17.73
C ARG A 302 13.11 5.70 17.30
N VAL A 303 12.25 6.69 17.11
CA VAL A 303 12.68 8.05 16.76
C VAL A 303 13.43 8.66 17.93
N VAL A 304 14.70 8.95 17.69
CA VAL A 304 15.65 9.55 18.62
C VAL A 304 16.26 10.77 17.97
N VAL A 305 16.44 11.82 18.75
CA VAL A 305 17.23 12.99 18.36
C VAL A 305 18.47 13.09 19.26
N ARG A 306 19.62 13.36 18.66
CA ARG A 306 20.85 13.72 19.36
C ARG A 306 20.79 15.20 19.70
N ASP A 307 20.82 15.50 21.00
CA ASP A 307 20.88 16.87 21.51
C ASP A 307 22.17 17.53 21.02
N SER A 308 22.05 18.71 20.39
CA SER A 308 23.21 19.39 19.79
C SER A 308 24.14 20.01 20.82
N GLU A 309 23.69 20.22 22.05
CA GLU A 309 24.47 20.86 23.11
C GLU A 309 25.18 19.84 23.98
N THR A 310 24.48 18.76 24.37
CA THR A 310 25.05 17.75 25.27
C THR A 310 25.58 16.52 24.53
N GLY A 311 25.10 16.29 23.30
CA GLY A 311 25.36 15.06 22.55
C GLY A 311 24.50 13.88 23.01
N ASP A 312 23.59 14.06 23.97
CA ASP A 312 22.75 12.99 24.50
C ASP A 312 21.70 12.52 23.50
N ARG A 313 21.38 11.23 23.52
CA ARG A 313 20.29 10.64 22.73
C ARG A 313 18.98 10.80 23.48
N ARG A 314 18.02 11.51 22.88
CA ARG A 314 16.70 11.81 23.47
C ARG A 314 15.62 11.13 22.65
N SER A 315 14.84 10.24 23.29
CA SER A 315 13.71 9.59 22.63
C SER A 315 12.58 10.59 22.39
N VAL A 316 12.00 10.54 21.19
CA VAL A 316 10.89 11.41 20.76
C VAL A 316 9.62 10.60 20.52
N MET A 317 9.70 9.51 19.75
CA MET A 317 8.56 8.65 19.44
C MET A 317 9.00 7.19 19.33
N TYR A 318 8.29 6.28 20.01
CA TYR A 318 8.60 4.86 19.90
C TYR A 318 8.11 4.22 18.59
N LYS A 319 6.89 4.53 18.17
CA LYS A 319 6.26 3.97 16.97
C LYS A 319 5.17 4.92 16.48
N GLY A 320 5.15 5.20 15.19
CA GLY A 320 4.14 6.03 14.53
C GLY A 320 3.87 5.57 13.11
N PHE A 321 2.60 5.53 12.73
CA PHE A 321 2.10 5.12 11.43
C PHE A 321 0.65 5.61 11.25
N PRO A 322 0.15 5.76 10.01
CA PRO A 322 -1.28 5.97 9.78
C PRO A 322 -2.06 4.72 10.20
N SER A 323 -2.79 4.81 11.31
CA SER A 323 -3.45 3.63 11.89
C SER A 323 -4.68 3.18 11.09
N GLU A 324 -5.38 4.12 10.47
CA GLU A 324 -6.59 3.87 9.69
C GLU A 324 -6.92 5.08 8.82
N LEU A 325 -7.65 4.87 7.74
CA LEU A 325 -8.32 5.92 6.96
C LEU A 325 -9.82 5.64 6.99
N PHE A 326 -10.65 6.68 7.03
CA PHE A 326 -12.10 6.53 6.92
C PHE A 326 -12.62 7.49 5.85
N VAL A 327 -13.21 6.94 4.79
CA VAL A 327 -13.64 7.70 3.60
C VAL A 327 -15.15 7.55 3.38
N PRO A 328 -15.99 8.19 4.19
CA PRO A 328 -17.44 8.14 4.05
C PRO A 328 -17.93 9.01 2.90
N TYR A 329 -18.64 8.40 1.96
CA TYR A 329 -19.43 9.13 0.97
C TYR A 329 -20.75 9.58 1.60
N MET A 330 -21.29 10.70 1.08
CA MET A 330 -22.46 11.40 1.65
C MET A 330 -23.71 11.27 0.79
N ASP A 331 -23.71 10.33 -0.15
CA ASP A 331 -24.85 10.02 -1.00
C ASP A 331 -25.61 8.82 -0.41
N VAL A 332 -26.91 9.00 -0.22
CA VAL A 332 -27.81 8.03 0.43
C VAL A 332 -28.43 7.03 -0.56
N ASP A 333 -28.17 7.19 -1.85
CA ASP A 333 -28.68 6.28 -2.88
C ASP A 333 -28.13 4.86 -2.71
N GLU A 334 -28.87 3.85 -3.20
CA GLU A 334 -28.53 2.43 -3.02
C GLU A 334 -27.12 2.07 -3.52
N ALA A 335 -26.61 2.79 -4.54
CA ALA A 335 -25.27 2.57 -5.10
C ALA A 335 -24.14 3.27 -4.32
N TRP A 336 -24.46 4.02 -3.27
CA TRP A 336 -23.52 4.90 -2.58
C TRP A 336 -23.53 4.79 -1.06
N TYR A 337 -24.68 4.52 -0.43
CA TYR A 337 -24.82 4.57 1.04
C TYR A 337 -23.79 3.73 1.81
N PHE A 338 -23.30 2.64 1.21
CA PHE A 338 -22.35 1.71 1.82
C PHE A 338 -20.88 2.10 1.65
N LYS A 339 -20.58 3.11 0.82
CA LYS A 339 -19.21 3.52 0.52
C LYS A 339 -18.64 4.32 1.69
N SER A 340 -18.10 3.60 2.66
CA SER A 340 -17.46 4.18 3.84
C SER A 340 -16.15 3.46 4.15
N TYR A 341 -15.24 3.50 3.18
CA TYR A 341 -14.01 2.70 3.18
C TYR A 341 -13.20 2.90 4.45
N MET A 342 -12.68 1.78 4.97
CA MET A 342 -11.62 1.75 5.97
C MET A 342 -10.35 1.21 5.32
N ASP A 343 -9.63 2.06 4.57
CA ASP A 343 -8.62 1.61 3.60
C ASP A 343 -7.54 0.70 4.19
N ALA A 344 -7.04 1.01 5.39
CA ALA A 344 -6.01 0.19 6.02
C ALA A 344 -6.60 -1.12 6.55
N GLY A 345 -7.75 -1.07 7.22
CA GLY A 345 -8.41 -2.24 7.80
C GLY A 345 -9.04 -3.19 6.79
N GLU A 346 -9.49 -2.71 5.63
CA GLU A 346 -10.23 -3.49 4.64
C GLU A 346 -9.34 -3.97 3.49
N PHE A 347 -8.37 -3.17 3.05
CA PHE A 347 -7.55 -3.49 1.88
C PHE A 347 -6.05 -3.55 2.18
N GLY A 348 -5.62 -2.92 3.27
CA GLY A 348 -4.21 -2.78 3.61
C GLY A 348 -3.52 -1.75 2.73
N MET A 349 -3.09 -0.64 3.33
CA MET A 349 -2.40 0.42 2.60
C MET A 349 -1.13 -0.09 1.94
N GLY A 350 -0.40 -0.99 2.61
CA GLY A 350 0.85 -1.53 2.09
C GLY A 350 0.64 -2.49 0.93
N ALA A 351 -0.34 -3.39 1.06
CA ALA A 351 -0.72 -4.31 -0.01
C ALA A 351 -1.21 -3.59 -1.27
N THR A 352 -1.84 -2.42 -1.11
CA THR A 352 -2.37 -1.59 -2.22
C THR A 352 -1.42 -0.46 -2.64
N ALA A 353 -0.19 -0.46 -2.15
CA ALA A 353 0.81 0.52 -2.55
C ALA A 353 1.23 0.32 -4.01
N MET A 354 1.51 1.42 -4.72
CA MET A 354 2.06 1.36 -6.07
C MET A 354 3.55 1.68 -6.09
N PRO A 355 4.34 1.09 -7.01
CA PRO A 355 5.75 1.43 -7.12
C PRO A 355 5.94 2.90 -7.46
N LEU A 356 6.71 3.62 -6.64
CA LEU A 356 7.03 5.02 -6.88
C LEU A 356 7.87 5.16 -8.15
N VAL A 357 7.51 6.11 -9.00
CA VAL A 357 8.13 6.38 -10.29
C VAL A 357 9.30 7.37 -10.09
N PRO A 358 10.56 6.95 -10.33
CA PRO A 358 11.70 7.82 -10.11
C PRO A 358 11.67 9.09 -10.96
N LEU A 359 12.08 10.21 -10.36
CA LEU A 359 12.06 11.56 -10.94
C LEU A 359 10.66 12.16 -11.16
N ASN A 360 9.60 11.36 -11.05
CA ASN A 360 8.22 11.85 -11.05
C ASN A 360 7.72 12.01 -9.61
N ASP A 361 7.78 10.93 -8.85
CA ASP A 361 7.24 10.90 -7.48
C ASP A 361 8.30 11.29 -6.45
N CYS A 362 9.56 10.93 -6.70
CA CYS A 362 10.68 11.23 -5.80
C CYS A 362 11.91 11.74 -6.55
N PRO A 363 12.73 12.63 -5.93
CA PRO A 363 13.86 13.27 -6.59
C PRO A 363 15.00 12.30 -6.89
N ARG A 364 15.96 12.75 -7.71
CA ARG A 364 17.07 11.93 -8.22
C ARG A 364 17.87 11.19 -7.15
N ASN A 365 18.06 11.81 -5.99
CA ASN A 365 18.89 11.27 -4.90
C ASN A 365 18.08 10.53 -3.83
N ALA A 366 16.83 10.17 -4.15
CA ALA A 366 16.00 9.38 -3.25
C ALA A 366 16.55 7.94 -3.10
N HIS A 367 16.46 7.42 -1.89
CA HIS A 367 16.68 6.01 -1.58
C HIS A 367 15.33 5.30 -1.57
N TYR A 368 15.22 4.16 -2.26
CA TYR A 368 13.97 3.40 -2.36
C TYR A 368 14.03 2.14 -1.52
N MET A 369 12.91 1.79 -0.89
CA MET A 369 12.74 0.56 -0.11
C MET A 369 11.53 -0.20 -0.65
N ASP A 370 11.70 -1.51 -0.84
CA ASP A 370 10.62 -2.40 -1.26
C ASP A 370 9.88 -2.95 -0.02
N GLY A 371 8.58 -3.20 -0.16
CA GLY A 371 7.80 -3.95 0.82
C GLY A 371 7.86 -5.46 0.54
N VAL A 372 7.97 -6.27 1.58
CA VAL A 372 7.85 -7.74 1.48
C VAL A 372 6.61 -8.16 2.26
N PHE A 373 5.64 -8.73 1.55
CA PHE A 373 4.30 -9.04 2.06
C PHE A 373 3.89 -10.46 1.73
N VAL A 374 2.70 -10.87 2.16
CA VAL A 374 2.16 -12.22 1.93
C VAL A 374 0.89 -12.20 1.09
N SER A 375 0.78 -13.11 0.12
CA SER A 375 -0.44 -13.40 -0.64
C SER A 375 -1.35 -14.39 0.09
N ALA A 376 -2.59 -14.56 -0.37
CA ALA A 376 -3.57 -15.45 0.25
C ALA A 376 -3.08 -16.90 0.42
N ASP A 377 -2.22 -17.39 -0.47
CA ASP A 377 -1.64 -18.75 -0.43
C ASP A 377 -0.40 -18.88 0.47
N GLY A 378 -0.11 -17.84 1.26
CA GLY A 378 1.01 -17.76 2.19
C GLY A 378 2.36 -17.52 1.53
N ARG A 379 2.43 -17.28 0.21
CA ARG A 379 3.70 -16.99 -0.47
C ARG A 379 4.10 -15.52 -0.31
N PRO A 380 5.40 -15.22 -0.26
CA PRO A 380 5.87 -13.84 -0.25
C PRO A 380 5.69 -13.19 -1.62
N PHE A 381 5.29 -11.93 -1.64
CA PHE A 381 5.40 -11.06 -2.81
C PHE A 381 6.15 -9.76 -2.44
N ILE A 382 6.78 -9.15 -3.43
CA ILE A 382 7.56 -7.93 -3.26
C ILE A 382 6.81 -6.78 -3.92
N GLN A 383 6.61 -5.71 -3.15
CA GLN A 383 6.09 -4.44 -3.63
C GLN A 383 7.29 -3.49 -3.87
N PRO A 384 7.76 -3.35 -5.11
CA PRO A 384 9.00 -2.62 -5.38
C PRO A 384 8.82 -1.12 -5.23
N ASN A 385 9.88 -0.41 -4.86
CA ASN A 385 9.92 1.06 -4.73
C ASN A 385 8.73 1.63 -3.93
N MET A 386 8.34 0.94 -2.85
CA MET A 386 7.15 1.27 -2.08
C MET A 386 7.33 2.55 -1.26
N ILE A 387 8.52 2.74 -0.69
CA ILE A 387 8.88 3.91 0.11
C ILE A 387 10.06 4.59 -0.57
N CYS A 388 10.02 5.92 -0.66
CA CYS A 388 11.20 6.70 -1.03
C CYS A 388 11.60 7.65 0.09
N LEU A 389 12.90 7.70 0.36
CA LEU A 389 13.54 8.53 1.37
C LEU A 389 14.40 9.59 0.67
N PHE A 390 14.15 10.87 0.94
CA PHE A 390 14.96 11.94 0.36
C PHE A 390 15.03 13.19 1.23
N GLU A 391 16.05 14.00 0.98
CA GLU A 391 16.17 15.34 1.54
C GLU A 391 15.53 16.37 0.61
N ARG A 392 14.81 17.31 1.20
CA ARG A 392 14.25 18.46 0.50
C ARG A 392 14.80 19.75 1.07
N TYR A 393 15.25 20.64 0.18
CA TYR A 393 15.47 22.04 0.53
C TYR A 393 14.11 22.69 0.84
N ALA A 394 13.94 23.18 2.07
CA ALA A 394 12.65 23.66 2.57
C ALA A 394 12.16 24.94 1.87
N GLY A 395 13.04 25.65 1.15
CA GLY A 395 12.71 26.94 0.53
C GLY A 395 12.83 28.12 1.48
N ASP A 396 12.52 27.91 2.78
CA ASP A 396 12.47 28.97 3.79
C ASP A 396 13.65 28.94 4.79
N SER A 397 13.92 30.09 5.41
CA SER A 397 14.87 30.20 6.51
C SER A 397 14.36 29.46 7.74
N ALA A 398 15.18 28.57 8.31
CA ALA A 398 14.84 27.87 9.56
C ALA A 398 14.56 28.84 10.72
N TRP A 399 15.29 29.96 10.77
CA TRP A 399 15.00 31.13 11.59
C TRP A 399 15.72 32.35 11.01
N ARG A 400 15.19 33.55 11.29
CA ARG A 400 15.87 34.82 11.00
C ARG A 400 15.47 35.86 12.02
N HIS A 401 16.39 36.78 12.33
CA HIS A 401 16.10 37.93 13.19
C HIS A 401 16.90 39.14 12.71
N THR A 402 16.29 40.33 12.79
CA THR A 402 16.92 41.60 12.44
C THR A 402 16.74 42.55 13.61
N GLU A 403 17.86 42.98 14.20
CA GLU A 403 17.89 43.98 15.28
C GLU A 403 18.34 45.32 14.71
N LEU A 404 17.59 46.40 14.97
CA LEU A 404 17.83 47.74 14.42
C LEU A 404 18.38 48.72 15.46
N THR A 405 18.35 48.37 16.74
CA THR A 405 18.65 49.29 17.84
C THR A 405 20.03 49.07 18.49
N VAL A 406 20.70 47.95 18.21
CA VAL A 406 22.06 47.69 18.66
C VAL A 406 23.05 48.28 17.66
N SER A 407 23.81 49.30 18.07
CA SER A 407 24.74 50.09 17.24
C SER A 407 25.99 49.35 16.74
N ALA A 408 25.99 48.03 16.74
CA ALA A 408 27.07 47.19 16.21
C ALA A 408 26.47 46.20 15.21
N GLY A 409 26.63 46.52 13.93
CA GLY A 409 26.02 45.81 12.82
C GLY A 409 26.34 44.32 12.75
N GLY A 410 25.35 43.54 12.36
CA GLY A 410 25.54 42.16 11.94
C GLY A 410 24.20 41.44 11.78
N GLU A 411 23.77 41.22 10.54
CA GLU A 411 22.80 40.16 10.24
C GLU A 411 23.46 38.81 10.53
N LYS A 412 22.81 37.95 11.32
CA LYS A 412 23.20 36.54 11.47
C LYS A 412 22.16 35.67 10.78
N VAL A 413 22.55 35.04 9.68
CA VAL A 413 21.77 34.01 8.99
C VAL A 413 22.37 32.64 9.35
N ARG A 414 21.57 31.71 9.87
CA ARG A 414 21.96 30.30 10.00
C ARG A 414 20.93 29.43 9.28
N ASN A 415 21.33 28.86 8.15
CA ASN A 415 20.54 27.87 7.44
C ASN A 415 20.86 26.49 8.01
N ARG A 416 19.85 25.76 8.50
CA ARG A 416 19.91 24.28 8.58
C ARG A 416 18.58 23.70 8.15
#